data_AF-A0A537LG70-F1
#
_entry.id   AF-A0A537LG70-F1
#
_cell.length_a   1.000
_cell.length_b   1.000
_cell.length_c   1.000
_cell.angle_alpha   90.00
_cell.angle_beta   90.00
_cell.angle_gamma   90.00
#
_symmetry.space_group_name_H-M   'P 1'
#
loop_
_entity.id
_entity.type
_entity.pdbx_description
1 polymer ?
#
loop_
_entity_poly.entity_id
_entity_poly.type
_entity_poly.pdbx_seq_one_letter_code
_entity_poly.pdbx_strand_id
1 'polypeptide(L)'
;MAEVKPQKVSPKVWDENAVARHRIQWCPGCGDFGVLAALKMALTKLEITPYELLMVGGIGCSGQIRNYLNGNAFHGTHGGALAYALGA
;
A
#
# COMPACT_ATOMS: atom_id res chain seq x y z
N MET A 1 18.62 17.29 -7.24
CA MET A 1 17.58 16.24 -7.37
C MET A 1 18.35 14.94 -7.50
N ALA A 2 18.43 14.14 -6.43
CA ALA A 2 19.24 12.94 -6.46
C ALA A 2 18.63 11.96 -7.47
N GLU A 3 19.44 11.53 -8.43
CA GLU A 3 19.07 10.54 -9.43
C GLU A 3 18.89 9.20 -8.71
N VAL A 4 17.63 8.84 -8.42
CA VAL A 4 17.31 7.56 -7.80
C VAL A 4 17.45 6.50 -8.89
N LYS A 5 18.48 5.66 -8.76
CA LYS A 5 18.68 4.52 -9.67
C LYS A 5 17.44 3.61 -9.58
N PRO A 6 16.85 3.18 -10.70
CA PRO A 6 15.65 2.35 -10.68
C PRO A 6 15.97 1.04 -9.98
N GLN A 7 15.42 0.84 -8.78
CA GLN A 7 15.40 -0.47 -8.16
C GLN A 7 14.49 -1.36 -9.00
N LYS A 8 15.00 -2.53 -9.44
CA LYS A 8 14.16 -3.53 -10.10
C LYS A 8 13.01 -3.92 -9.18
N VAL A 9 11.78 -3.56 -9.57
CA VAL A 9 10.55 -3.85 -8.83
C VAL A 9 10.27 -5.35 -8.91
N SER A 10 10.77 -6.10 -7.94
CA SER A 10 10.45 -7.52 -7.79
C SER A 10 9.14 -7.70 -7.01
N PRO A 11 8.31 -8.71 -7.28
CA PRO A 11 7.05 -8.92 -6.53
C PRO A 11 7.24 -9.02 -5.00
N LYS A 12 8.42 -9.46 -4.56
CA LYS A 12 8.78 -9.60 -3.15
C LYS A 12 8.91 -8.24 -2.45
N VAL A 13 9.21 -7.17 -3.18
CA VAL A 13 9.45 -5.83 -2.61
C VAL A 13 8.24 -5.33 -1.81
N TRP A 14 7.04 -5.74 -2.21
CA TRP A 14 5.79 -5.33 -1.59
C TRP A 14 5.54 -5.94 -0.21
N ASP A 15 6.26 -7.02 0.12
CA ASP A 15 6.16 -7.74 1.38
C ASP A 15 7.31 -7.40 2.35
N GLU A 16 8.36 -6.71 1.89
CA GLU A 16 9.59 -6.47 2.67
C GLU A 16 9.36 -5.67 3.95
N ASN A 17 8.50 -4.64 3.88
CA ASN A 17 8.13 -3.82 5.03
C ASN A 17 6.74 -4.15 5.58
N ALA A 18 6.10 -5.22 5.09
CA ALA A 18 4.94 -5.82 5.74
C ALA A 18 5.43 -6.53 7.02
N VAL A 19 5.81 -5.71 7.99
CA VAL A 19 6.40 -6.09 9.27
C VAL A 19 5.48 -7.08 9.99
N ALA A 20 6.07 -8.07 10.66
CA ALA A 20 5.35 -9.09 11.44
C ALA A 20 4.37 -8.52 12.49
N ARG A 21 4.57 -7.26 12.93
CA ARG A 21 3.66 -6.53 13.84
C ARG A 21 2.31 -6.16 13.20
N HIS A 22 2.21 -6.12 11.86
CA HIS A 22 0.97 -5.90 11.12
C HIS A 22 0.56 -7.18 10.38
N ARG A 23 0.36 -8.27 11.13
CA ARG A 23 -0.36 -9.43 10.59
C ARG A 23 -1.71 -8.95 10.04
N ILE A 24 -2.07 -9.41 8.85
CA ILE A 24 -3.36 -9.09 8.25
C ILE A 24 -4.49 -9.53 9.18
N GLN A 25 -5.33 -8.59 9.58
CA GLN A 25 -6.45 -8.81 10.52
C GLN A 25 -7.80 -9.03 9.82
N TRP A 26 -7.83 -9.15 8.50
CA TRP A 26 -9.05 -9.43 7.77
C TRP A 26 -9.55 -10.86 8.04
N CYS A 27 -10.87 -11.03 8.06
CA CYS A 27 -11.52 -12.32 8.24
C CYS A 27 -11.13 -13.31 7.13
N PRO A 28 -11.05 -14.62 7.41
CA PRO A 28 -10.85 -15.63 6.37
C PRO A 28 -11.89 -15.50 5.25
N GLY A 29 -11.42 -15.44 4.00
CA GLY A 29 -12.29 -15.26 2.83
C GLY A 29 -12.66 -13.81 2.50
N CYS A 30 -12.11 -12.81 3.20
CA CYS A 30 -12.34 -11.41 2.89
C CYS A 30 -11.88 -11.04 1.46
N GLY A 31 -12.68 -10.25 0.73
CA GLY A 31 -12.34 -9.78 -0.61
C GLY A 31 -11.12 -8.86 -0.67
N ASP A 32 -10.78 -8.18 0.43
CA ASP A 32 -9.62 -7.27 0.50
C ASP A 32 -8.29 -7.99 0.26
N PHE A 33 -8.21 -9.30 0.51
CA PHE A 33 -7.05 -10.12 0.11
C PHE A 33 -6.83 -10.11 -1.41
N GLY A 34 -7.92 -10.22 -2.18
CA GLY A 34 -7.88 -10.13 -3.63
C GLY A 34 -7.48 -8.73 -4.11
N VAL A 35 -7.99 -7.69 -3.45
CA VAL A 35 -7.62 -6.29 -3.75
C VAL A 35 -6.12 -6.07 -3.49
N LEU A 36 -5.59 -6.55 -2.37
CA LEU A 36 -4.16 -6.44 -2.05
C LEU A 36 -3.29 -7.17 -3.09
N ALA A 37 -3.69 -8.37 -3.52
CA ALA A 37 -2.97 -9.10 -4.57
C ALA A 37 -3.01 -8.34 -5.91
N ALA A 38 -4.17 -7.83 -6.31
CA ALA A 38 -4.33 -7.04 -7.53
C ALA A 38 -3.49 -5.75 -7.50
N LEU A 39 -3.45 -5.07 -6.36
CA LEU A 39 -2.65 -3.86 -6.17
C LEU A 39 -1.15 -4.14 -6.33
N LYS A 40 -0.63 -5.20 -5.69
CA LYS A 40 0.77 -5.64 -5.86
C LYS A 40 1.12 -5.91 -7.32
N MET A 41 0.26 -6.64 -8.03
CA MET A 41 0.45 -6.94 -9.45
C MET A 41 0.44 -5.67 -10.31
N ALA A 42 -0.50 -4.76 -10.06
CA ALA A 42 -0.62 -3.51 -10.81
C ALA A 42 0.61 -2.62 -10.62
N LEU A 43 1.06 -2.41 -9.37
CA LEU A 43 2.23 -1.60 -9.06
C LEU A 43 3.51 -2.20 -9.67
N THR A 44 3.65 -3.53 -9.62
CA THR A 44 4.78 -4.23 -10.28
C THR A 44 4.77 -4.01 -11.79
N LYS A 45 3.60 -4.13 -12.43
CA LYS A 45 3.46 -3.94 -13.88
C LYS A 45 3.72 -2.50 -14.32
N LEU A 46 3.39 -1.54 -13.46
CA LEU A 46 3.64 -0.11 -13.69
C LEU A 46 5.08 0.31 -13.34
N GLU A 47 5.92 -0.61 -12.86
CA GLU A 47 7.29 -0.35 -12.43
C GLU A 47 7.41 0.76 -11.36
N ILE A 48 6.34 0.94 -10.56
CA ILE A 48 6.34 1.88 -9.44
C ILE A 48 7.14 1.28 -8.30
N THR A 49 8.06 2.06 -7.74
CA THR A 49 8.84 1.64 -6.57
C THR A 49 8.12 2.02 -5.27
N PRO A 50 8.38 1.35 -4.14
CA PRO A 50 7.75 1.70 -2.86
C PRO A 50 8.00 3.14 -2.38
N TYR A 51 9.14 3.75 -2.75
CA TYR A 51 9.45 5.14 -2.36
C TYR A 51 8.63 6.17 -3.16
N GLU A 52 8.15 5.80 -4.36
CA GLU A 52 7.26 6.61 -5.21
C GLU A 52 5.79 6.45 -4.83
N LEU A 53 5.45 5.44 -4.05
CA LEU A 53 4.08 5.13 -3.65
C LEU A 53 3.71 5.85 -2.36
N LEU A 54 2.57 6.56 -2.38
CA LEU A 54 1.85 7.00 -1.20
C LEU A 54 0.47 6.36 -1.15
N MET A 55 0.19 5.62 -0.08
CA MET A 55 -1.12 5.02 0.19
C MET A 55 -1.91 5.81 1.22
N VAL A 56 -2.96 6.44 0.74
CA VAL A 56 -3.92 7.17 1.57
C VAL A 56 -5.21 6.35 1.74
N GLY A 57 -5.85 6.50 2.88
CA GLY A 57 -6.97 5.67 3.27
C GLY A 57 -7.53 6.13 4.61
N GLY A 58 -8.82 5.90 4.79
CA GLY A 58 -9.56 6.32 5.97
C GLY A 58 -9.75 5.19 6.98
N ILE A 59 -10.78 5.34 7.81
CA ILE A 59 -11.19 4.35 8.80
C ILE A 59 -12.01 3.23 8.15
N GLY A 60 -11.60 1.99 8.36
CA GLY A 60 -12.28 0.77 7.92
C GLY A 60 -11.32 -0.41 7.73
N CYS A 61 -11.86 -1.61 7.54
CA CYS A 61 -11.04 -2.81 7.23
C CYS A 61 -10.26 -2.61 5.92
N SER A 62 -10.92 -2.13 4.87
CA SER A 62 -10.27 -1.80 3.59
C SER A 62 -9.18 -0.74 3.77
N GLY A 63 -9.43 0.25 4.62
CA GLY A 63 -8.47 1.28 5.04
C GLY A 63 -7.30 0.74 5.86
N GLN A 64 -7.17 -0.56 6.12
CA GLN A 64 -5.95 -1.15 6.68
C GLN A 64 -4.98 -1.62 5.60
N ILE A 65 -5.38 -1.65 4.31
CA ILE A 65 -4.55 -2.18 3.21
C ILE A 65 -3.14 -1.58 3.15
N ARG A 66 -3.01 -0.29 3.48
CA ARG A 66 -1.72 0.43 3.57
C ARG A 66 -0.74 -0.15 4.58
N ASN A 67 -1.22 -0.86 5.61
CA ASN A 67 -0.36 -1.46 6.64
C ASN A 67 0.23 -2.79 6.16
N TYR A 68 -0.30 -3.35 5.07
CA TYR A 68 0.04 -4.69 4.55
C TYR A 68 0.81 -4.63 3.22
N LEU A 69 1.23 -3.43 2.82
CA LEU A 69 1.98 -3.18 1.60
C LEU A 69 3.16 -2.26 1.90
N ASN A 70 4.33 -2.58 1.36
CA ASN A 70 5.50 -1.71 1.45
C ASN A 70 5.30 -0.41 0.66
N GLY A 71 5.52 0.74 1.31
CA GLY A 71 5.49 2.08 0.70
C GLY A 71 5.18 3.16 1.74
N ASN A 72 5.09 4.42 1.31
CA ASN A 72 4.63 5.49 2.19
C ASN A 72 3.12 5.35 2.45
N ALA A 73 2.65 5.69 3.65
CA ALA A 73 1.26 5.51 4.03
C ALA A 73 0.75 6.60 4.99
N PHE A 74 -0.51 7.02 4.83
CA PHE A 74 -1.16 8.01 5.69
C PHE A 74 -2.58 7.58 6.11
N HIS A 75 -2.80 7.30 7.39
CA HIS A 75 -4.11 6.91 7.94
C HIS A 75 -4.92 8.15 8.36
N GLY A 76 -5.90 8.53 7.53
CA GLY A 76 -6.78 9.66 7.78
C GLY A 76 -8.07 9.30 8.53
N THR A 77 -8.91 10.31 8.74
CA THR A 77 -10.27 10.16 9.30
C THR A 77 -11.23 9.43 8.36
N HIS A 78 -12.39 9.01 8.90
CA HIS A 78 -13.44 8.36 8.12
C HIS A 78 -13.94 9.33 7.04
N GLY A 79 -14.04 8.86 5.79
CA GLY A 79 -14.40 9.70 4.64
C GLY A 79 -13.31 10.70 4.17
N GLY A 80 -12.25 10.93 4.95
CA GLY A 80 -11.22 11.92 4.65
C GLY A 80 -10.16 11.48 3.64
N ALA A 81 -10.11 10.20 3.27
CA ALA A 81 -9.04 9.62 2.46
C ALA A 81 -8.72 10.43 1.17
N LEU A 82 -9.76 10.83 0.43
CA LEU A 82 -9.57 11.58 -0.81
C LEU A 82 -9.07 13.01 -0.56
N ALA A 83 -9.58 13.69 0.47
CA ALA A 83 -9.14 15.05 0.82
C ALA A 83 -7.65 15.07 1.21
N TYR A 84 -7.19 14.07 1.98
CA TYR A 84 -5.78 13.95 2.31
C TYR A 84 -4.93 13.60 1.09
N ALA A 85 -5.42 12.72 0.21
CA ALA A 85 -4.70 12.35 -1.01
C ALA A 85 -4.54 13.52 -1.98
N LEU A 86 -5.50 14.44 -2.03
CA LEU A 86 -5.43 15.64 -2.86
C LEU A 86 -4.42 16.68 -2.36
N GLY A 87 -4.16 16.73 -1.05
CA GLY A 87 -3.26 17.71 -0.43
C GLY A 87 -1.85 17.20 -0.14
N ALA A 88 -1.59 15.91 -0.35
CA ALA A 88 -0.29 15.27 -0.15
C ALA A 88 0.59 15.39 -1.41
#